data_AF-A0A7L5YMN4-F1
#
_entry.id   AF-A0A7L5YMN4-F1
#
_cell.length_a   1.000
_cell.length_b   1.000
_cell.length_c   1.000
_cell.angle_alpha   90.00
_cell.angle_beta   90.00
_cell.angle_gamma   90.00
#
_symmetry.space_group_name_H-M   'P 1'
#
loop_
_entity.id
_entity.type
_entity.pdbx_description
1 polymer ?
#
loop_
_entity_poly.entity_id
_entity_poly.type
_entity_poly.pdbx_seq_one_letter_code
_entity_poly.pdbx_strand_id
1 'polypeptide(L)' 'MAFADGQNGWAAGNVGTIVHTTDGSTWSTQPSGVTVALNGLFALDAAHAWAVGNAGTILATTNGGASWTPNPAASP' A
#
# COMPACT_ATOMS: atom_id res chain seq x y z
N MET A 1 8.61 2.23 -1.97
CA MET A 1 8.44 2.38 -0.51
C MET A 1 8.05 3.82 -0.24
N ALA A 2 7.16 4.07 0.72
CA ALA A 2 6.69 5.39 1.12
C ALA A 2 6.48 5.41 2.63
N PHE A 3 6.86 6.51 3.27
CA PHE A 3 6.69 6.72 4.71
C PHE A 3 5.72 7.88 4.95
N ALA A 4 4.76 7.68 5.85
CA ALA A 4 3.88 8.75 6.34
C ALA A 4 4.60 9.61 7.39
N ASP A 5 5.47 8.97 8.20
CA ASP A 5 6.31 9.62 9.20
C ASP A 5 7.59 8.78 9.45
N GLY A 6 8.34 9.07 10.52
CA GLY A 6 9.59 8.36 10.84
C GLY A 6 9.43 6.89 11.27
N GLN A 7 8.21 6.40 11.48
CA GLN A 7 7.93 5.05 11.99
C GLN A 7 6.95 4.28 11.09
N ASN A 8 5.96 4.96 10.51
CA ASN A 8 4.90 4.35 9.71
C ASN A 8 5.25 4.39 8.22
N GLY A 9 5.41 3.23 7.60
CA GLY A 9 5.80 3.14 6.20
C GLY A 9 5.40 1.85 5.51
N TRP A 10 5.22 1.94 4.19
CA TRP A 10 4.83 0.83 3.32
C TRP A 10 5.88 0.58 2.25
N ALA A 11 6.08 -0.68 1.90
CA ALA A 11 6.79 -1.09 0.69
C ALA A 11 5.92 -2.05 -0.12
N ALA A 12 6.05 -1.97 -1.45
CA ALA A 12 5.28 -2.79 -2.36
C ALA A 12 6.16 -3.23 -3.54
N GLY A 13 5.76 -4.31 -4.20
CA GLY A 13 6.54 -4.85 -5.32
C GLY A 13 5.85 -5.98 -6.06
N ASN A 14 6.65 -6.93 -6.52
CA ASN A 14 6.21 -8.04 -7.37
C ASN A 14 5.16 -8.93 -6.69
N VAL A 15 4.34 -9.59 -7.51
CA VAL A 15 3.30 -10.53 -7.07
C VAL A 15 2.34 -9.92 -6.03
N GLY A 16 2.03 -8.63 -6.18
CA GLY A 16 1.16 -7.89 -5.27
C GLY A 16 1.68 -7.77 -3.84
N THR A 17 2.98 -7.95 -3.61
CA THR A 17 3.56 -7.83 -2.26
C THR A 17 3.32 -6.43 -1.73
N ILE A 18 2.78 -6.35 -0.50
CA ILE A 18 2.76 -5.14 0.32
C ILE A 18 3.26 -5.54 1.71
N VAL A 19 4.15 -4.73 2.27
CA VAL A 19 4.59 -4.83 3.67
C VAL A 19 4.45 -3.48 4.34
N HIS A 20 4.22 -3.49 5.66
CA HIS A 20 4.06 -2.30 6.48
C HIS A 20 4.88 -2.40 7.77
N THR A 21 5.42 -1.27 8.19
CA THR A 21 6.09 -1.06 9.48
C THR A 21 5.41 0.06 10.26
N THR A 22 5.37 -0.08 11.58
CA THR A 22 4.89 0.96 12.52
C THR A 22 5.99 1.44 13.47
N ASP A 23 7.23 0.96 13.29
CA ASP A 23 8.41 1.25 14.11
C ASP A 23 9.66 1.56 13.25
N GLY A 24 9.50 1.68 11.93
CA GLY A 24 10.56 1.89 10.96
C GLY A 24 11.54 0.73 10.78
N SER A 25 11.35 -0.39 11.50
CA SER A 25 12.37 -1.43 11.67
C SER A 25 11.84 -2.83 11.35
N THR A 26 10.68 -3.18 11.87
CA THR A 26 10.02 -4.47 11.66
C THR A 26 8.91 -4.34 10.63
N TRP A 27 8.82 -5.32 9.73
CA TRP A 27 7.92 -5.29 8.58
C TRP A 27 7.01 -6.52 8.59
N SER A 28 5.72 -6.28 8.37
CA SER A 28 4.71 -7.33 8.30
C SER A 28 4.01 -7.31 6.94
N THR A 29 3.74 -8.48 6.38
CA THR A 29 3.03 -8.62 5.09
C THR A 29 1.57 -8.20 5.24
N GLN A 30 1.05 -7.50 4.23
CA GLN A 30 -0.34 -7.08 4.15
C GLN A 30 -1.06 -7.78 3.01
N PRO A 31 -2.32 -8.19 3.21
CA PRO A 31 -3.10 -8.82 2.15
C PRO A 31 -3.53 -7.76 1.12
N SER A 32 -2.84 -7.71 -0.01
CA SER A 32 -3.18 -6.79 -1.12
C SER A 32 -4.36 -7.26 -1.98
N GLY A 33 -4.62 -8.57 -1.99
CA GLY A 33 -5.69 -9.19 -2.79
C GLY A 33 -5.39 -9.26 -4.29
N VAL A 34 -4.18 -8.91 -4.74
CA VAL A 34 -3.78 -8.92 -6.16
C VAL A 34 -2.47 -9.65 -6.38
N THR A 35 -2.20 -10.07 -7.62
CA THR A 35 -0.94 -10.73 -8.02
C THR A 35 -0.12 -9.90 -9.01
N VAL A 36 -0.61 -8.75 -9.43
CA VAL A 36 0.12 -7.85 -10.32
C VAL A 36 1.24 -7.13 -9.57
N ALA A 37 2.29 -6.70 -10.28
CA ALA A 37 3.32 -5.86 -9.68
C ALA A 37 2.72 -4.51 -9.26
N LEU A 38 3.01 -4.11 -8.02
CA LEU A 38 2.73 -2.78 -7.49
C LEU A 38 4.01 -1.94 -7.59
N ASN A 39 3.97 -0.88 -8.38
CA ASN A 39 5.13 -0.11 -8.81
C ASN A 39 5.27 1.23 -8.06
N GLY A 40 4.20 1.71 -7.42
CA GLY A 40 4.18 2.98 -6.72
C GLY A 40 3.40 2.91 -5.41
N LEU A 41 3.81 3.76 -4.47
CA LEU A 41 3.16 3.92 -3.18
C LEU A 41 3.09 5.40 -2.81
N PHE A 42 2.00 5.77 -2.14
CA PHE A 42 1.84 7.04 -1.44
C PHE A 42 1.27 6.77 -0.05
N ALA A 43 1.82 7.41 0.97
CA ALA A 43 1.40 7.28 2.36
C ALA A 43 1.06 8.67 2.89
N LEU A 44 -0.16 8.85 3.39
CA LEU A 44 -0.65 10.14 3.90
C LEU A 44 -0.48 10.24 5.42
N ASP A 45 -0.87 9.19 6.13
CA ASP A 45 -0.77 9.05 7.58
C ASP A 45 -0.66 7.56 7.95
N ALA A 46 -0.65 7.23 9.24
CA ALA A 46 -0.54 5.85 9.71
C ALA A 46 -1.71 4.93 9.31
N ALA A 47 -2.84 5.47 8.88
CA ALA A 47 -4.03 4.73 8.47
C ALA A 47 -4.26 4.71 6.96
N HIS A 48 -3.84 5.77 6.25
CA HIS A 48 -4.16 6.02 4.84
C HIS A 48 -2.96 5.90 3.91
N ALA A 49 -3.03 4.97 2.95
CA ALA A 49 -2.04 4.79 1.91
C ALA A 49 -2.65 4.25 0.61
N TRP A 50 -1.94 4.46 -0.50
CA TRP A 50 -2.32 4.03 -1.84
C TRP A 50 -1.17 3.27 -2.50
N ALA A 51 -1.49 2.17 -3.19
CA ALA A 51 -0.58 1.40 -4.01
C ALA A 51 -1.06 1.39 -5.46
N VAL A 52 -0.17 1.66 -6.41
CA VAL A 52 -0.48 1.65 -7.84
C VAL A 52 0.40 0.63 -8.56
N GLY A 53 -0.14 -0.04 -9.57
CA GLY A 53 0.54 -1.15 -10.23
C GLY A 53 0.11 -1.38 -11.67
N ASN A 54 0.55 -2.53 -12.20
CA ASN A 54 0.24 -2.95 -13.56
C ASN A 54 -1.28 -3.13 -13.76
N ALA A 55 -1.70 -3.19 -15.04
CA ALA A 55 -3.10 -3.35 -15.45
C ALA A 55 -4.04 -2.25 -14.88
N GLY A 56 -3.52 -1.05 -14.60
CA GLY A 56 -4.31 0.04 -14.04
C GLY A 56 -4.73 -0.18 -12.59
N THR A 57 -4.06 -1.08 -11.86
CA THR A 57 -4.42 -1.39 -10.48
C THR A 57 -4.14 -0.21 -9.57
N ILE A 58 -5.15 0.22 -8.83
CA ILE A 58 -5.06 1.20 -7.75
C ILE A 58 -5.73 0.59 -6.53
N LEU A 59 -4.97 0.45 -5.45
CA LEU A 59 -5.46 -0.01 -4.16
C LEU A 59 -5.32 1.12 -3.15
N ALA A 60 -6.23 1.19 -2.20
CA ALA A 60 -6.15 2.08 -1.05
C ALA A 60 -6.38 1.31 0.24
N THR A 61 -5.80 1.80 1.32
CA THR A 61 -6.14 1.42 2.69
C THR A 61 -6.53 2.65 3.48
N THR A 62 -7.44 2.47 4.44
CA THR A 62 -7.86 3.48 5.41
C THR A 62 -7.77 2.95 6.85
N ASN A 63 -7.10 1.80 7.03
CA ASN A 63 -6.96 1.09 8.30
C ASN A 63 -5.55 0.54 8.51
N GLY A 64 -4.54 1.28 8.04
CA GLY A 64 -3.13 0.95 8.24
C GLY A 64 -2.70 -0.29 7.46
N GLY A 65 -3.43 -0.64 6.40
CA GLY A 65 -3.19 -1.79 5.53
C GLY A 65 -3.59 -3.15 6.12
N ALA A 66 -4.44 -3.16 7.16
CA ALA A 66 -5.15 -4.38 7.55
C ALA A 66 -6.02 -4.93 6.40
N SER A 67 -6.52 -4.03 5.54
CA SER A 67 -7.15 -4.37 4.26
C SER A 67 -6.80 -3.35 3.18
N TRP A 68 -6.67 -3.83 1.95
CA TRP A 68 -6.52 -3.02 0.75
C TRP A 68 -7.73 -3.23 -0.17
N THR A 69 -8.36 -2.15 -0.60
CA THR A 69 -9.52 -2.19 -1.50
C THR A 69 -9.20 -1.50 -2.82
N PRO A 70 -9.73 -2.00 -3.95
CA PRO A 70 -9.65 -1.29 -5.22
C PRO A 70 -10.21 0.13 -5.08
N ASN A 71 -9.40 1.12 -5.44
CA ASN A 71 -9.78 2.52 -5.47
C ASN A 71 -9.47 3.09 -6.87
N PRO A 72 -10.13 2.59 -7.92
CA PRO A 72 -9.98 3.18 -9.25
C PRO A 72 -10.30 4.68 -9.11
N ALA A 73 -9.43 5.53 -9.66
CA ALA A 73 -9.72 6.95 -9.74
C ALA A 73 -11.15 7.12 -10.28
N ALA A 74 -11.94 7.94 -9.58
CA ALA A 74 -13.36 8.12 -9.82
C ALA A 74 -13.66 8.13 -11.33
N SER A 75 -14.71 7.40 -11.71
CA SER A 75 -15.41 7.67 -12.97
C SER A 75 -15.59 9.19 -13.09
N PRO A 76 -15.33 9.77 -14.28
CA PRO A 76 -15.38 11.22 -14.50
C PRO A 76 -16.67 11.87 -14.00
#